data_AF-A0A0N0BB67-F1
#
_entry.id   AF-A0A0N0BB67-F1
#
_cell.length_a   1.000
_cell.length_b   1.000
_cell.length_c   1.000
_cell.angle_alpha   90.00
_cell.angle_beta   90.00
_cell.angle_gamma   90.00
#
_symmetry.space_group_name_H-M   'P 1'
#
loop_
_entity.id
_entity.type
_entity.pdbx_description
1 polymer ?
#
loop_
_entity_poly.entity_id
_entity_poly.type
_entity_poly.pdbx_seq_one_letter_code
_entity_poly.pdbx_strand_id
1 'polypeptide(L)'
;MIYKAQLRICEKDLNNGASEVIIHGLGAAVERACRLALQLRENHYNTIELDIKTSTVPIIDDLEPVDDNADYVTINRNNSAVHIRVFRKFSLGTLKYQE
;
A
#
# COMPACT_ATOMS: atom_id res chain seq x y z
N MET A 1 7.51 4.84 -15.75
CA MET A 1 6.07 4.95 -16.08
C MET A 1 5.16 4.38 -14.98
N ILE A 2 5.42 3.18 -14.46
CA ILE A 2 4.54 2.50 -13.49
C ILE A 2 4.24 3.33 -12.22
N TYR A 3 5.25 3.97 -11.61
CA TYR A 3 5.06 4.76 -10.39
C TYR A 3 4.05 5.92 -10.55
N LYS A 4 4.17 6.70 -11.63
CA LYS A 4 3.25 7.83 -11.89
C LYS A 4 1.81 7.35 -12.10
N ALA A 5 1.63 6.19 -12.73
CA ALA A 5 0.31 5.59 -12.90
C ALA A 5 -0.29 5.17 -11.55
N GLN A 6 0.48 4.52 -10.68
CA GLN A 6 0.04 4.14 -9.34
C GLN A 6 -0.37 5.34 -8.51
N LEU A 7 0.44 6.41 -8.52
CA LEU A 7 0.11 7.66 -7.83
C LEU A 7 -1.22 8.24 -8.34
N ARG A 8 -1.41 8.29 -9.67
CA ARG A 8 -2.65 8.79 -10.29
C ARG A 8 -3.88 7.96 -9.89
N ILE A 9 -3.74 6.65 -9.71
CA ILE A 9 -4.84 5.79 -9.26
C ILE A 9 -5.23 6.15 -7.82
N CYS A 10 -4.26 6.22 -6.90
CA CYS A 10 -4.53 6.59 -5.51
C CYS A 10 -5.16 8.00 -5.40
N GLU A 11 -4.62 8.97 -6.15
CA GLU A 11 -5.17 10.32 -6.25
C GLU A 11 -6.62 10.32 -6.76
N LYS A 12 -6.90 9.54 -7.82
CA LYS A 12 -8.25 9.44 -8.37
C LYS A 12 -9.24 8.93 -7.32
N ASP A 13 -8.87 7.91 -6.56
CA ASP A 13 -9.76 7.34 -5.54
C ASP A 13 -10.03 8.33 -4.40
N LEU A 14 -8.98 9.00 -3.90
CA LEU A 14 -9.10 10.05 -2.88
C LEU A 14 -9.93 11.24 -3.37
N ASN A 15 -9.79 11.63 -4.64
CA ASN A 15 -10.53 12.75 -5.23
C ASN A 15 -11.99 12.39 -5.56
N ASN A 16 -12.28 11.12 -5.81
CA ASN A 16 -13.64 10.61 -6.00
C ASN A 16 -14.41 10.42 -4.68
N GLY A 17 -13.83 10.81 -3.55
CA GLY A 17 -14.50 10.82 -2.25
C GLY A 17 -14.22 9.60 -1.38
N ALA A 18 -13.26 8.73 -1.74
CA ALA A 18 -12.80 7.70 -0.82
C ALA A 18 -12.28 8.35 0.48
N SER A 19 -12.72 7.84 1.63
CA SER A 19 -12.27 8.34 2.94
C SER A 19 -10.79 8.03 3.18
N GLU A 20 -10.32 6.91 2.63
CA GLU A 20 -8.94 6.45 2.74
C GLU A 20 -8.54 5.52 1.59
N VAL A 21 -7.24 5.37 1.41
CA VAL A 21 -6.59 4.38 0.55
C VAL A 21 -5.59 3.61 1.39
N ILE A 22 -5.54 2.29 1.24
CA ILE A 22 -4.56 1.44 1.94
C ILE A 22 -3.55 0.92 0.92
N ILE A 23 -2.28 1.25 1.15
CA ILE A 23 -1.16 0.84 0.30
C ILE A 23 -0.43 -0.30 0.98
N HIS A 24 -0.35 -1.44 0.31
CA HIS A 24 0.42 -2.59 0.76
C HIS A 24 1.73 -2.70 -0.04
N GLY A 25 2.84 -2.85 0.66
CA GLY A 25 4.16 -3.11 0.06
C GLY A 25 4.76 -4.37 0.66
N LEU A 26 5.11 -5.34 -0.16
CA LEU A 26 5.72 -6.61 0.25
C LEU A 26 7.18 -6.66 -0.24
N GLY A 27 8.11 -6.99 0.65
CA GLY A 27 9.54 -7.12 0.32
C GLY A 27 10.09 -5.89 -0.42
N ALA A 28 10.58 -6.09 -1.64
CA ALA A 28 11.14 -5.03 -2.47
C ALA A 28 10.15 -3.87 -2.81
N ALA A 29 8.84 -4.10 -2.69
CA ALA A 29 7.83 -3.06 -2.92
C ALA A 29 7.62 -2.10 -1.73
N VAL A 30 8.22 -2.39 -0.56
CA VAL A 30 8.09 -1.54 0.65
C VAL A 30 8.56 -0.11 0.39
N GLU A 31 9.73 0.08 -0.22
CA GLU A 31 10.27 1.42 -0.53
C GLU A 31 9.31 2.21 -1.42
N ARG A 32 8.75 1.56 -2.45
CA ARG A 32 7.79 2.18 -3.36
C ARG A 32 6.47 2.53 -2.66
N ALA A 33 5.97 1.68 -1.77
CA ALA A 33 4.77 1.95 -1.00
C ALA A 33 4.95 3.17 -0.09
N CYS A 34 6.08 3.25 0.63
CA CYS A 34 6.44 4.41 1.43
C CYS A 34 6.53 5.69 0.57
N ARG A 35 7.18 5.61 -0.59
CA ARG A 35 7.32 6.75 -1.50
C ARG A 35 5.97 7.25 -2.02
N LEU A 36 5.06 6.34 -2.40
CA LEU A 36 3.70 6.69 -2.80
C LEU A 36 2.94 7.42 -1.69
N ALA A 37 2.96 6.88 -0.47
CA ALA A 37 2.26 7.48 0.67
C ALA A 37 2.79 8.87 1.01
N LEU A 38 4.11 9.06 0.97
CA LEU A 38 4.74 10.36 1.21
C LEU A 38 4.38 11.38 0.12
N GLN A 39 4.40 10.96 -1.15
CA GLN A 39 4.02 11.84 -2.26
C GLN A 39 2.55 12.24 -2.19
N LEU A 40 1.64 11.32 -1.84
CA LEU A 40 0.22 11.64 -1.65
C LEU A 40 0.05 12.68 -0.54
N ARG A 41 0.74 12.50 0.60
CA ARG A 41 0.69 13.48 1.68
C ARG A 41 1.18 14.88 1.24
N GLU A 42 2.23 14.94 0.44
CA GLU A 42 2.77 16.18 -0.12
C GLU A 42 1.80 16.84 -1.10
N ASN A 43 1.25 16.08 -2.06
CA ASN A 43 0.30 16.56 -3.06
C ASN A 43 -0.98 17.15 -2.44
N HIS A 44 -1.40 16.60 -1.30
CA HIS A 44 -2.56 17.06 -0.55
C HIS A 44 -2.19 18.09 0.53
N TYR A 45 -1.05 18.79 0.41
CA TYR A 45 -0.63 19.88 1.32
C TYR A 45 -0.68 19.48 2.81
N ASN A 46 -0.26 18.25 3.15
CA ASN A 46 -0.30 17.69 4.50
C ASN A 46 -1.69 17.61 5.15
N THR A 47 -2.79 17.68 4.37
CA THR A 47 -4.17 17.42 4.83
C THR A 47 -4.50 15.93 4.96
N ILE A 48 -3.57 15.08 4.56
CA ILE A 48 -3.59 13.63 4.74
C ILE A 48 -2.73 13.23 5.93
N GLU A 49 -3.17 12.19 6.62
CA GLU A 49 -2.45 11.49 7.68
C GLU A 49 -2.16 10.05 7.29
N LEU A 50 -1.11 9.49 7.89
CA LEU A 50 -0.58 8.17 7.57
C LEU A 50 -0.57 7.32 8.85
N ASP A 51 -1.23 6.17 8.82
CA ASP A 51 -1.11 5.11 9.84
C ASP A 51 -0.36 3.93 9.21
N ILE A 52 0.78 3.56 9.81
CA ILE A 52 1.74 2.62 9.23
C ILE A 52 1.89 1.41 10.15
N LYS A 53 1.65 0.22 9.60
CA LYS A 53 1.84 -1.05 10.28
C LYS A 53 2.79 -1.94 9.50
N THR A 54 3.56 -2.74 10.21
CA THR A 54 4.43 -3.77 9.61
C THR A 54 3.89 -5.16 9.93
N SER A 55 4.18 -6.11 9.07
CA SER A 55 3.88 -7.53 9.31
C SER A 55 4.91 -8.42 8.63
N THR A 56 4.90 -9.70 9.00
CA THR A 56 5.65 -10.75 8.32
C THR A 56 4.64 -11.62 7.58
N VAL A 57 4.77 -11.71 6.26
CA VAL A 57 3.85 -12.46 5.39
C VAL A 57 4.54 -13.75 4.93
N PRO A 58 3.99 -14.93 5.25
CA PRO A 58 4.48 -16.19 4.72
C PRO A 58 4.11 -16.31 3.24
N ILE A 59 5.05 -16.82 2.44
CA ILE A 59 4.92 -17.05 1.00
C ILE A 59 5.30 -18.50 0.74
N ILE A 60 4.48 -19.16 -0.05
CA ILE A 60 4.64 -20.52 -0.49
C ILE A 60 4.95 -20.46 -1.98
N ASP A 61 6.16 -20.88 -2.37
CA ASP A 61 6.58 -20.98 -3.76
C ASP A 61 6.62 -22.46 -4.15
N ASP A 62 5.83 -22.85 -5.14
CA ASP A 62 5.88 -24.19 -5.72
C ASP A 62 6.88 -24.21 -6.87
N LEU A 63 7.92 -25.04 -6.74
CA LEU A 63 8.99 -25.20 -7.72
C LEU A 63 8.76 -26.47 -8.53
N GLU A 64 8.72 -26.29 -9.85
CA GLU A 64 8.68 -27.38 -10.80
C GLU A 64 10.11 -27.93 -11.02
N PRO A 65 10.27 -29.26 -11.03
CA PRO A 65 11.56 -29.88 -11.32
C PRO A 65 11.95 -29.67 -12.79
N VAL A 66 13.25 -29.46 -13.02
CA VAL A 66 13.81 -29.32 -14.39
C VAL A 66 14.13 -30.68 -15.01
N ASP A 67 14.24 -31.73 -14.19
CA ASP A 67 14.47 -33.12 -14.60
C ASP A 67 13.20 -33.94 -14.35
N ASP A 68 12.79 -34.75 -15.34
CA ASP A 68 11.60 -35.60 -15.28
C ASP A 68 11.64 -36.63 -14.14
N ASN A 69 12.81 -36.89 -13.54
CA ASN A 69 12.99 -37.82 -12.44
C ASN A 69 13.01 -37.16 -11.05
N ALA A 70 12.94 -35.82 -10.97
CA ALA A 70 12.93 -35.10 -9.70
C ALA A 70 11.50 -34.77 -9.25
N ASP A 71 11.32 -34.69 -7.92
CA ASP A 71 10.03 -34.36 -7.31
C ASP A 71 9.77 -32.84 -7.29
N TYR A 72 8.49 -32.47 -7.26
CA TYR A 72 8.06 -31.11 -6.97
C TYR A 72 8.49 -30.68 -5.56
N VAL A 73 8.95 -29.43 -5.43
CA VAL A 73 9.41 -28.88 -4.15
C VAL A 73 8.64 -27.62 -3.82
N THR A 74 8.05 -27.57 -2.63
CA THR A 74 7.47 -26.35 -2.09
C THR A 74 8.46 -25.67 -1.15
N ILE A 75 8.72 -24.38 -1.36
CA ILE A 75 9.53 -23.55 -0.48
C ILE A 75 8.63 -22.59 0.31
N ASN A 76 8.76 -22.64 1.64
CA ASN A 76 8.15 -21.66 2.52
C ASN A 76 9.18 -20.59 2.90
N ARG A 77 8.87 -19.33 2.62
CA ARG A 77 9.69 -18.19 3.04
C ARG A 77 8.83 -17.06 3.59
N ASN A 78 9.48 -16.11 4.27
CA ASN A 78 8.81 -14.96 4.84
C ASN A 78 9.30 -13.67 4.18
N ASN A 79 8.38 -12.76 3.89
CA ASN A 79 8.70 -11.39 3.50
C ASN A 79 8.15 -10.41 4.52
N SER A 80 8.91 -9.35 4.80
CA SER A 80 8.39 -8.19 5.51
C SER A 80 7.39 -7.44 4.63
N ALA A 81 6.32 -6.94 5.24
CA ALA A 81 5.34 -6.10 4.58
C ALA A 81 5.07 -4.82 5.36
N VAL A 82 4.64 -3.80 4.63
CA VAL A 82 4.11 -2.55 5.17
C VAL A 82 2.68 -2.37 4.72
N HIS A 83 1.83 -1.88 5.62
CA HIS A 83 0.45 -1.50 5.38
C HIS A 83 0.33 -0.02 5.76
N ILE A 84 0.16 0.83 4.76
CA ILE A 84 0.09 2.28 4.94
C ILE A 84 -1.33 2.72 4.65
N ARG A 85 -2.06 3.09 5.69
CA ARG A 85 -3.38 3.68 5.59
C ARG A 85 -3.22 5.18 5.39
N VAL A 86 -3.76 5.69 4.29
CA VAL A 86 -3.68 7.08 3.82
C VAL A 86 -5.08 7.68 3.91
N PHE A 87 -5.32 8.63 4.82
CA PHE A 87 -6.65 9.15 5.09
C PHE A 87 -6.65 10.66 5.32
N ARG A 88 -7.78 11.33 5.09
CA ARG A 88 -7.90 12.78 5.32
C ARG A 88 -7.95 13.08 6.82
N LYS A 89 -7.16 14.05 7.29
CA LYS A 89 -7.15 14.52 8.70
C LYS A 89 -8.50 15.07 9.15
N PHE A 90 -9.20 15.71 8.23
CA PHE A 90 -10.49 16.31 8.48
C PHE A 90 -11.49 15.79 7.46
N SER A 91 -12.59 15.22 7.94
CA SER A 91 -13.80 15.10 7.15
C SER A 91 -14.60 16.39 7.32
N LEU A 92 -15.05 17.02 6.23
CA LEU A 92 -15.99 18.15 6.26
C LEU A 92 -17.41 17.73 6.76
N GLY A 93 -17.53 16.53 7.34
CA GLY A 93 -18.74 16.06 7.98
C GLY A 93 -18.88 16.71 9.35
N THR A 94 -19.66 17.79 9.38
CA THR A 94 -20.22 18.44 10.59
C THR A 94 -19.36 19.53 11.23
N LEU A 95 -19.00 20.58 10.47
CA LEU A 95 -18.86 21.90 11.09
C LEU A 95 -20.27 22.37 11.49
N LYS A 96 -20.73 22.03 12.71
CA LYS A 96 -21.88 22.73 13.28
C LYS A 96 -21.41 24.15 13.61
N TYR A 97 -21.90 25.12 12.84
CA TYR A 97 -21.90 26.50 13.33
C TYR A 97 -22.72 26.52 14.62
N GLN A 98 -22.08 26.87 15.74
CA GLN A 98 -22.80 27.31 16.92
C GLN A 98 -22.94 28.83 16.78
N GLU A 99 -24.18 29.29 16.61
CA GLU A 99 -24.57 30.68 16.85
C GLU A 99 -24.47 31.03 18.35
#